data_AF-A0A1Q7VGP7-F1
#
_entry.id   AF-A0A1Q7VGP7-F1
#
_cell.length_a   1.000
_cell.length_b   1.000
_cell.length_c   1.000
_cell.angle_alpha   90.00
_cell.angle_beta   90.00
_cell.angle_gamma   90.00
#
_symmetry.space_group_name_H-M   'P 1'
#
loop_
_entity.id
_entity.type
_entity.pdbx_description
1 polymer ?
#
loop_
_entity_poly.entity_id
_entity_poly.type
_entity_poly.pdbx_seq_one_letter_code
_entity_poly.pdbx_strand_id
1 'polypeptide(L)'
;MRFLAALLALGCSAVLAQNQNMSFFVTSAGPGNGADLGATGAVNARERIGKGPWQNAKGQVVAKSVDELHGANNLNKETALTEKGEKVNGRGDSPNMHDILTGSQPDGRAFPAGKDMTCGNWTKSGEGAAMLGHHDRQGLRDDDASKSWNSSHPSRGCSQDALKSTGGNGLFYCFATN
;
A
#
# COMPACT_ATOMS: atom_id res chain seq x y z
N MET A 1 -44.21 48.27 13.30
CA MET A 1 -44.10 46.92 13.88
C MET A 1 -42.72 46.38 13.54
N ARG A 2 -41.99 45.88 14.54
CA ARG A 2 -40.56 45.58 14.50
C ARG A 2 -40.24 44.39 13.58
N PHE A 3 -39.12 44.51 12.87
CA PHE A 3 -38.44 43.46 12.12
C PHE A 3 -38.09 42.27 13.01
N LEU A 4 -38.23 41.05 12.49
CA LEU A 4 -37.43 39.90 12.92
C LEU A 4 -37.08 39.08 11.68
N ALA A 5 -35.89 39.30 11.15
CA ALA A 5 -35.25 38.43 10.17
C ALA A 5 -34.61 37.26 10.92
N ALA A 6 -35.04 36.03 10.65
CA ALA A 6 -34.40 34.84 11.16
C ALA A 6 -33.16 34.53 10.31
N LEU A 7 -31.98 34.78 10.87
CA LEU A 7 -30.71 34.32 10.30
C LEU A 7 -30.56 32.82 10.59
N LEU A 8 -30.72 31.96 9.57
CA LEU A 8 -30.25 30.58 9.63
C LEU A 8 -28.72 30.59 9.52
N ALA A 9 -28.03 30.34 10.64
CA ALA A 9 -26.60 30.08 10.63
C ALA A 9 -26.34 28.73 9.95
N LEU A 10 -25.72 28.76 8.76
CA LEU A 10 -25.08 27.59 8.16
C LEU A 10 -23.93 27.17 9.08
N GLY A 11 -24.11 26.05 9.78
CA GLY A 11 -23.00 25.35 10.44
C GLY A 11 -22.05 24.83 9.37
N CYS A 12 -20.89 25.46 9.25
CA CYS A 12 -19.78 24.95 8.44
C CYS A 12 -19.38 23.58 9.01
N SER A 13 -19.65 22.50 8.27
CA SER A 13 -19.09 21.20 8.60
C SER A 13 -17.58 21.35 8.67
N ALA A 14 -16.97 20.96 9.79
CA ALA A 14 -15.53 20.80 9.88
C ALA A 14 -15.12 19.78 8.81
N VAL A 15 -14.67 20.29 7.67
CA VAL A 15 -13.89 19.52 6.70
C VAL A 15 -12.70 19.02 7.50
N LEU A 16 -12.61 17.70 7.72
CA LEU A 16 -11.38 17.08 8.21
C LEU A 16 -10.29 17.54 7.24
N ALA A 17 -9.37 18.38 7.72
CA ALA A 17 -8.27 18.87 6.92
C ALA A 17 -7.52 17.65 6.38
N GLN A 18 -7.63 17.39 5.08
CA GLN A 18 -6.78 16.40 4.43
C GLN A 18 -5.35 16.87 4.68
N ASN A 19 -4.59 16.06 5.42
CA ASN A 19 -3.20 16.37 5.76
C ASN A 19 -2.43 16.60 4.44
N GLN A 20 -2.10 17.86 4.15
CA GLN A 20 -1.48 18.28 2.89
C GLN A 20 -0.06 17.71 2.72
N ASN A 21 0.47 17.02 3.73
CA ASN A 21 1.79 16.38 3.72
C ASN A 21 1.72 14.85 3.63
N MET A 22 0.55 14.24 3.43
CA MET A 22 0.47 12.79 3.24
C MET A 22 1.20 12.39 1.95
N SER A 23 2.17 11.50 2.08
CA SER A 23 2.99 11.00 0.98
C SER A 23 3.06 9.47 0.96
N PHE A 24 2.37 8.80 1.87
CA PHE A 24 2.19 7.35 1.86
C PHE A 24 0.80 6.94 2.34
N PHE A 25 0.22 5.93 1.68
CA PHE A 25 -1.03 5.30 2.09
C PHE A 25 -1.21 3.93 1.43
N VAL A 26 -2.13 3.13 1.96
CA VAL A 26 -2.61 1.88 1.35
C VAL A 26 -3.89 2.15 0.56
N THR A 27 -4.02 1.58 -0.63
CA THR A 27 -5.22 1.77 -1.47
C THR A 27 -5.54 0.52 -2.27
N SER A 28 -6.79 0.38 -2.70
CA SER A 28 -7.22 -0.61 -3.71
C SER A 28 -7.25 -0.02 -5.13
N ALA A 29 -7.00 1.28 -5.29
CA ALA A 29 -6.79 1.85 -6.60
C ALA A 29 -5.56 1.17 -7.21
N GLY A 30 -5.73 0.62 -8.41
CA GLY A 30 -4.61 0.03 -9.14
C GLY A 30 -3.46 1.03 -9.31
N PRO A 31 -2.23 0.55 -9.57
CA PRO A 31 -1.04 1.39 -9.63
C PRO A 31 -1.06 2.44 -10.76
N GLY A 32 -2.06 2.39 -11.64
CA GLY A 32 -2.19 3.26 -12.81
C GLY A 32 -0.92 3.23 -13.65
N ASN A 33 -0.49 4.40 -14.12
CA ASN A 33 0.74 4.54 -14.90
C ASN A 33 2.01 4.39 -14.04
N GLY A 34 1.92 4.37 -12.71
CA GLY A 34 3.07 4.22 -11.82
C GLY A 34 3.75 2.85 -11.90
N ALA A 35 3.10 1.87 -12.54
CA ALA A 35 3.68 0.59 -12.93
C ALA A 35 3.80 0.40 -14.46
N ASP A 36 3.30 1.35 -15.26
CA ASP A 36 3.41 1.34 -16.72
C ASP A 36 4.55 2.26 -17.15
N LEU A 37 5.75 1.70 -17.26
CA LEU A 37 6.92 2.44 -17.78
C LEU A 37 7.15 2.21 -19.28
N GLY A 38 6.23 1.56 -20.01
CA GLY A 38 6.45 1.21 -21.42
C GLY A 38 7.73 0.39 -21.68
N ALA A 39 8.34 -0.17 -20.63
CA ALA A 39 9.67 -0.76 -20.67
C ALA A 39 9.57 -2.27 -20.83
N THR A 40 10.35 -2.82 -21.76
CA THR A 40 10.49 -4.25 -22.04
C THR A 40 11.31 -5.02 -20.98
N GLY A 41 11.46 -4.47 -19.77
CA GLY A 41 12.36 -4.96 -18.73
C GLY A 41 11.82 -4.82 -17.31
N ALA A 42 12.43 -5.58 -16.39
CA ALA A 42 12.07 -5.56 -14.97
C ALA A 42 12.47 -4.21 -14.33
N VAL A 43 11.52 -3.53 -13.68
CA VAL A 43 11.70 -2.20 -13.08
C VAL A 43 11.71 -2.30 -11.55
N ASN A 44 12.77 -1.77 -10.92
CA ASN A 44 12.90 -1.78 -9.48
C ASN A 44 11.91 -0.79 -8.83
N ALA A 45 11.08 -1.26 -7.90
CA ALA A 45 10.14 -0.40 -7.17
C ALA A 45 10.87 0.70 -6.39
N ARG A 46 12.02 0.37 -5.76
CA ARG A 46 12.84 1.32 -4.99
C ARG A 46 13.33 2.54 -5.79
N GLU A 47 13.38 2.44 -7.12
CA GLU A 47 13.83 3.54 -7.99
C GLU A 47 12.69 4.49 -8.38
N ARG A 48 11.43 4.08 -8.20
CA ARG A 48 10.24 4.82 -8.67
C ARG A 48 9.31 5.32 -7.55
N ILE A 49 9.57 4.99 -6.29
CA ILE A 49 8.73 5.39 -5.15
C ILE A 49 9.12 6.75 -4.53
N GLY A 50 10.13 7.43 -5.10
CA GLY A 50 10.69 8.68 -4.57
C GLY A 50 11.81 8.43 -3.55
N LYS A 51 12.35 9.51 -2.97
CA LYS A 51 13.46 9.45 -2.00
C LYS A 51 13.02 9.49 -0.53
N GLY A 52 11.74 9.72 -0.27
CA GLY A 52 11.21 10.01 1.07
C GLY A 52 11.44 11.47 1.49
N PRO A 53 11.06 11.84 2.73
CA PRO A 53 10.36 11.02 3.71
C PRO A 53 8.91 10.75 3.31
N TRP A 54 8.38 9.60 3.74
CA TRP A 54 6.98 9.27 3.57
C TRP A 54 6.21 9.34 4.88
N GLN A 55 5.06 10.02 4.85
CA GLN A 55 4.18 10.21 6.00
C GLN A 55 2.77 9.73 5.67
N ASN A 56 2.13 9.06 6.63
CA ASN A 56 0.74 8.62 6.49
C ASN A 56 -0.25 9.79 6.69
N ALA A 57 -1.54 9.53 6.53
CA ALA A 57 -2.60 10.53 6.70
C ALA A 57 -2.57 11.25 8.07
N LYS A 58 -2.03 10.62 9.11
CA LYS A 58 -1.90 11.17 10.46
C LYS A 58 -0.58 11.92 10.70
N GLY A 59 0.24 12.09 9.66
CA GLY A 59 1.55 12.75 9.74
C GLY A 59 2.63 11.90 10.41
N GLN A 60 2.37 10.60 10.64
CA GLN A 60 3.39 9.71 11.19
C GLN A 60 4.36 9.32 10.08
N VAL A 61 5.66 9.48 10.35
CA VAL A 61 6.72 9.06 9.42
C VAL A 61 6.75 7.55 9.33
N VAL A 62 6.64 7.03 8.11
CA VAL A 62 6.75 5.61 7.78
C VAL A 62 8.21 5.23 7.50
N ALA A 63 8.92 6.06 6.74
CA ALA A 63 10.36 5.96 6.54
C ALA A 63 10.90 7.31 6.04
N LYS A 64 12.16 7.63 6.35
CA LYS A 64 12.79 8.89 5.94
C LYS A 64 13.58 8.77 4.63
N SER A 65 13.95 7.56 4.25
CA SER A 65 14.69 7.28 3.01
C SER A 65 14.30 5.92 2.43
N VAL A 66 14.67 5.68 1.16
CA VAL A 66 14.53 4.36 0.50
C VAL A 66 15.25 3.26 1.28
N ASP A 67 16.44 3.55 1.81
CA ASP A 67 17.21 2.55 2.57
C ASP A 67 16.57 2.25 3.93
N GLU A 68 15.99 3.25 4.61
CA GLU A 68 15.20 3.02 5.82
C GLU A 68 13.94 2.21 5.49
N LEU A 69 13.24 2.55 4.39
CA LEU A 69 12.04 1.84 3.95
C LEU A 69 12.30 0.36 3.66
N HIS A 70 13.43 0.01 3.06
CA HIS A 70 13.82 -1.38 2.81
C HIS A 70 14.66 -2.00 3.94
N GLY A 71 14.86 -1.28 5.04
CA GLY A 71 15.53 -1.73 6.26
C GLY A 71 14.61 -1.62 7.48
N ALA A 72 15.06 -0.89 8.49
CA ALA A 72 14.31 -0.65 9.73
C ALA A 72 13.37 0.55 9.59
N ASN A 73 12.18 0.30 9.05
CA ASN A 73 11.11 1.30 8.88
C ASN A 73 10.07 1.25 10.01
N ASN A 74 9.06 2.12 9.90
CA ASN A 74 7.91 2.18 10.80
C ASN A 74 6.62 1.65 10.15
N LEU A 75 6.69 0.72 9.19
CA LEU A 75 5.51 0.04 8.64
C LEU A 75 5.00 -1.03 9.62
N ASN A 76 3.76 -0.88 10.06
CA ASN A 76 3.02 -1.84 10.86
C ASN A 76 1.51 -1.54 10.76
N LYS A 77 0.67 -2.35 11.41
CA LYS A 77 -0.80 -2.23 11.37
C LYS A 77 -1.32 -0.84 11.78
N GLU A 78 -0.59 -0.12 12.61
CA GLU A 78 -1.00 1.20 13.11
C GLU A 78 -0.62 2.34 12.17
N THR A 79 0.39 2.14 11.32
CA THR A 79 0.96 3.19 10.46
C THR A 79 0.64 3.01 8.98
N ALA A 80 0.35 1.77 8.55
CA ALA A 80 -0.13 1.44 7.21
C ALA A 80 -1.62 1.76 7.04
N LEU A 81 -1.91 3.05 6.94
CA LEU A 81 -3.28 3.58 6.87
C LEU A 81 -3.74 3.78 5.43
N THR A 82 -5.06 3.80 5.23
CA THR A 82 -5.67 4.21 3.97
C THR A 82 -5.45 5.69 3.68
N GLU A 83 -5.78 6.15 2.46
CA GLU A 83 -5.74 7.58 2.09
C GLU A 83 -6.63 8.47 2.98
N LYS A 84 -7.59 7.86 3.69
CA LYS A 84 -8.48 8.53 4.67
C LYS A 84 -7.97 8.45 6.10
N GLY A 85 -6.83 7.79 6.34
CA GLY A 85 -6.27 7.57 7.67
C GLY A 85 -6.93 6.45 8.47
N GLU A 86 -7.66 5.57 7.80
CA GLU A 86 -8.31 4.40 8.41
C GLU A 86 -7.33 3.24 8.51
N LYS A 87 -7.54 2.37 9.50
CA LYS A 87 -6.75 1.14 9.62
C LYS A 87 -7.17 0.14 8.55
N VAL A 88 -6.20 -0.52 7.95
CA VAL A 88 -6.44 -1.66 7.06
C VAL A 88 -6.62 -2.91 7.91
N ASN A 89 -7.62 -3.74 7.58
CA ASN A 89 -7.78 -5.04 8.21
C ASN A 89 -6.52 -5.89 8.01
N GLY A 90 -5.98 -6.43 9.10
CA GLY A 90 -4.84 -7.34 9.10
C GLY A 90 -5.22 -8.76 9.49
N ARG A 91 -4.21 -9.57 9.78
CA ARG A 91 -4.40 -10.91 10.33
C ARG A 91 -5.20 -10.83 11.63
N GLY A 92 -6.23 -11.68 11.73
CA GLY A 92 -7.17 -11.74 12.85
C GLY A 92 -8.43 -10.89 12.67
N ASP A 93 -8.46 -9.98 11.70
CA ASP A 93 -9.66 -9.19 11.39
C ASP A 93 -10.55 -9.88 10.35
N SER A 94 -11.79 -9.42 10.20
CA SER A 94 -12.75 -9.93 9.23
C SER A 94 -13.31 -8.81 8.34
N PRO A 95 -13.17 -8.91 7.00
CA PRO A 95 -12.36 -9.90 6.28
C PRO A 95 -10.85 -9.69 6.52
N ASN A 96 -10.04 -10.73 6.33
CA ASN A 96 -8.58 -10.62 6.33
C ASN A 96 -8.11 -9.93 5.04
N MET A 97 -7.33 -8.85 5.18
CA MET A 97 -6.76 -8.08 4.06
C MET A 97 -5.29 -7.71 4.29
N HIS A 98 -4.54 -8.59 4.97
CA HIS A 98 -3.19 -8.27 5.42
C HIS A 98 -2.11 -8.28 4.32
N ASP A 99 -2.36 -9.03 3.23
CA ASP A 99 -1.46 -9.07 2.09
C ASP A 99 -1.62 -7.83 1.20
N ILE A 100 -0.49 -7.21 0.87
CA ILE A 100 -0.36 -6.10 -0.06
C ILE A 100 0.46 -6.54 -1.27
N LEU A 101 -0.01 -6.21 -2.48
CA LEU A 101 0.68 -6.46 -3.74
C LEU A 101 1.92 -5.57 -3.87
N THR A 102 3.08 -6.18 -4.10
CA THR A 102 4.36 -5.44 -4.20
C THR A 102 5.20 -5.85 -5.40
N GLY A 103 5.22 -7.14 -5.75
CA GLY A 103 5.98 -7.67 -6.87
C GLY A 103 7.49 -7.44 -6.81
N SER A 104 8.02 -7.24 -5.60
CA SER A 104 9.41 -6.85 -5.37
C SER A 104 10.11 -7.83 -4.45
N GLN A 105 11.43 -7.91 -4.55
CA GLN A 105 12.29 -8.55 -3.55
C GLN A 105 12.39 -7.67 -2.29
N PRO A 106 12.90 -8.18 -1.15
CA PRO A 106 12.94 -7.42 0.11
C PRO A 106 13.63 -6.07 0.00
N ASP A 107 14.68 -5.98 -0.82
CA ASP A 107 15.44 -4.76 -1.07
C ASP A 107 14.76 -3.78 -2.05
N GLY A 108 13.53 -4.08 -2.49
CA GLY A 108 12.75 -3.23 -3.40
C GLY A 108 13.14 -3.35 -4.87
N ARG A 109 13.98 -4.32 -5.24
CA ARG A 109 14.29 -4.63 -6.64
C ARG A 109 13.24 -5.56 -7.26
N ALA A 110 13.14 -5.51 -8.57
CA ALA A 110 12.33 -6.45 -9.31
C ALA A 110 12.90 -7.87 -9.23
N PHE A 111 12.06 -8.87 -9.47
CA PHE A 111 12.53 -10.23 -9.69
C PHE A 111 13.27 -10.34 -11.04
N PRO A 112 14.20 -11.31 -11.19
CA PRO A 112 14.91 -11.53 -12.45
C PRO A 112 13.95 -11.79 -13.62
N ALA A 113 14.41 -11.48 -14.84
CA ALA A 113 13.68 -11.77 -16.06
C ALA A 113 13.24 -13.25 -16.11
N GLY A 114 12.02 -13.49 -16.59
CA GLY A 114 11.41 -14.82 -16.64
C GLY A 114 10.74 -15.28 -15.32
N LYS A 115 10.91 -14.54 -14.22
CA LYS A 115 10.19 -14.77 -12.95
C LYS A 115 9.23 -13.62 -12.68
N ASP A 116 8.11 -13.63 -13.40
CA ASP A 116 7.04 -12.66 -13.19
C ASP A 116 6.41 -12.84 -11.79
N MET A 117 6.49 -11.78 -10.98
CA MET A 117 5.88 -11.68 -9.66
C MET A 117 4.97 -10.45 -9.58
N THR A 118 4.42 -10.03 -10.70
CA THR A 118 3.61 -8.81 -10.82
C THR A 118 2.25 -9.08 -11.45
N CYS A 119 1.87 -10.35 -11.66
CA CYS A 119 0.67 -10.68 -12.42
C CYS A 119 0.66 -10.03 -13.82
N GLY A 120 1.75 -10.19 -14.56
CA GLY A 120 1.91 -9.65 -15.91
C GLY A 120 1.95 -8.13 -15.93
N ASN A 121 2.86 -7.53 -15.15
CA ASN A 121 2.91 -6.08 -14.94
C ASN A 121 1.54 -5.50 -14.55
N TRP A 122 0.84 -6.18 -13.63
CA TRP A 122 -0.47 -5.79 -13.08
C TRP A 122 -1.62 -5.78 -14.10
N THR A 123 -1.47 -6.47 -15.24
CA THR A 123 -2.48 -6.52 -16.30
C THR A 123 -3.30 -7.82 -16.32
N LYS A 124 -2.89 -8.87 -15.60
CA LYS A 124 -3.56 -10.17 -15.59
C LYS A 124 -4.49 -10.33 -14.39
N SER A 125 -5.62 -11.00 -14.62
CA SER A 125 -6.59 -11.40 -13.59
C SER A 125 -6.96 -12.88 -13.78
N GLY A 126 -6.03 -13.77 -13.42
CA GLY A 126 -6.14 -15.22 -13.66
C GLY A 126 -4.91 -15.98 -13.18
N GLU A 127 -4.33 -16.79 -14.06
CA GLU A 127 -3.09 -17.54 -13.80
C GLU A 127 -1.87 -16.64 -13.57
N GLY A 128 -0.91 -17.16 -12.80
CA GLY A 128 0.30 -16.45 -12.37
C GLY A 128 0.28 -16.17 -10.88
N ALA A 129 1.22 -15.35 -10.42
CA ALA A 129 1.26 -14.88 -9.04
C ALA A 129 1.89 -13.49 -8.97
N ALA A 130 1.59 -12.79 -7.88
CA ALA A 130 2.31 -11.59 -7.48
C ALA A 130 3.05 -11.85 -6.18
N MET A 131 4.24 -11.25 -6.01
CA MET A 131 4.87 -11.20 -4.69
C MET A 131 4.06 -10.27 -3.79
N LEU A 132 3.81 -10.73 -2.57
CA LEU A 132 3.05 -10.03 -1.54
C LEU A 132 3.95 -9.72 -0.34
N GLY A 133 3.58 -8.70 0.42
CA GLY A 133 4.07 -8.52 1.77
C GLY A 133 2.99 -8.06 2.73
N HIS A 134 3.33 -7.94 4.00
CA HIS A 134 2.36 -7.79 5.09
C HIS A 134 2.42 -6.39 5.71
N HIS A 135 1.32 -5.64 5.60
CA HIS A 135 1.24 -4.30 6.21
C HIS A 135 1.28 -4.33 7.72
N ASP A 136 0.80 -5.43 8.30
CA ASP A 136 0.72 -5.64 9.75
C ASP A 136 1.98 -6.29 10.34
N ARG A 137 2.96 -6.63 9.48
CA ARG A 137 4.21 -7.31 9.86
C ARG A 137 3.98 -8.64 10.58
N GLN A 138 2.89 -9.35 10.25
CA GLN A 138 2.57 -10.67 10.83
C GLN A 138 2.67 -11.78 9.79
N GLY A 139 3.40 -12.85 10.14
CA GLY A 139 3.49 -14.06 9.34
C GLY A 139 3.12 -15.32 10.11
N LEU A 140 3.21 -16.48 9.46
CA LEU A 140 3.00 -17.77 10.12
C LEU A 140 4.17 -18.19 11.02
N ARG A 141 5.35 -17.60 10.80
CA ARG A 141 6.56 -17.84 11.57
C ARG A 141 7.12 -16.51 12.07
N ASP A 142 7.89 -16.59 13.14
CA ASP A 142 8.62 -15.45 13.70
C ASP A 142 9.99 -15.29 13.02
N ASP A 143 9.97 -14.96 11.73
CA ASP A 143 11.18 -14.69 10.92
C ASP A 143 10.98 -13.49 9.98
N ASP A 144 12.10 -12.91 9.53
CA ASP A 144 12.10 -11.69 8.71
C ASP A 144 11.35 -11.84 7.39
N ALA A 145 11.47 -13.01 6.75
CA ALA A 145 10.77 -13.29 5.50
C ALA A 145 9.26 -13.28 5.72
N SER A 146 8.78 -14.00 6.73
CA SER A 146 7.35 -14.12 7.05
C SER A 146 6.73 -12.80 7.50
N LYS A 147 7.52 -11.88 8.06
CA LYS A 147 7.08 -10.54 8.48
C LYS A 147 7.35 -9.45 7.43
N SER A 148 7.93 -9.81 6.29
CA SER A 148 8.34 -8.85 5.26
C SER A 148 7.14 -8.04 4.76
N TRP A 149 7.29 -6.71 4.69
CA TRP A 149 6.22 -5.80 4.27
C TRP A 149 6.03 -5.81 2.75
N ASN A 150 7.07 -6.26 2.01
CA ASN A 150 7.09 -6.25 0.55
C ASN A 150 7.49 -7.57 -0.12
N SER A 151 7.90 -8.61 0.61
CA SER A 151 8.36 -9.86 -0.02
C SER A 151 8.28 -11.06 0.92
N SER A 152 7.07 -11.38 1.37
CA SER A 152 6.80 -12.52 2.26
C SER A 152 6.50 -13.80 1.48
N HIS A 153 5.52 -13.79 0.59
CA HIS A 153 5.14 -14.95 -0.21
C HIS A 153 4.42 -14.58 -1.52
N PRO A 154 4.39 -15.47 -2.52
CA PRO A 154 3.56 -15.28 -3.71
C PRO A 154 2.07 -15.41 -3.38
N SER A 155 1.23 -14.75 -4.18
CA SER A 155 -0.22 -14.98 -4.20
C SER A 155 -0.56 -16.36 -4.78
N ARG A 156 -1.75 -16.88 -4.47
CA ARG A 156 -2.28 -18.12 -5.07
C ARG A 156 -2.71 -17.97 -6.54
N GLY A 157 -2.75 -16.74 -7.04
CA GLY A 157 -3.30 -16.38 -8.33
C GLY A 157 -3.40 -14.86 -8.46
N CYS A 158 -3.78 -14.40 -9.64
CA CYS A 158 -3.94 -12.98 -9.96
C CYS A 158 -5.39 -12.51 -9.97
N SER A 159 -6.37 -13.43 -9.92
CA SER A 159 -7.78 -13.06 -9.81
C SER A 159 -8.11 -12.54 -8.41
N GLN A 160 -9.16 -11.73 -8.29
CA GLN A 160 -9.60 -11.19 -7.00
C GLN A 160 -9.87 -12.30 -5.97
N ASP A 161 -10.51 -13.40 -6.39
CA ASP A 161 -10.81 -14.52 -5.49
C ASP A 161 -9.54 -15.23 -5.03
N ALA A 162 -8.53 -15.36 -5.90
CA ALA A 162 -7.24 -15.90 -5.51
C ALA A 162 -6.53 -15.01 -4.48
N LEU A 163 -6.56 -13.68 -4.66
CA LEU A 163 -6.00 -12.72 -3.70
C LEU A 163 -6.71 -12.79 -2.34
N LYS A 164 -8.04 -12.83 -2.33
CA LYS A 164 -8.85 -13.02 -1.12
C LYS A 164 -8.53 -14.35 -0.42
N SER A 165 -8.42 -15.44 -1.19
CA SER A 165 -8.11 -16.75 -0.63
C SER A 165 -6.69 -16.84 -0.05
N THR A 166 -5.77 -15.98 -0.52
CA THR A 166 -4.41 -15.89 0.00
C THR A 166 -4.38 -15.19 1.36
N GLY A 167 -5.14 -14.10 1.50
CA GLY A 167 -5.14 -13.25 2.68
C GLY A 167 -5.13 -11.75 2.40
N GLY A 168 -5.28 -11.35 1.13
CA GLY A 168 -5.31 -9.95 0.69
C GLY A 168 -6.64 -9.54 0.08
N ASN A 169 -6.66 -8.36 -0.55
CA ASN A 169 -7.84 -7.88 -1.29
C ASN A 169 -7.46 -7.02 -2.51
N GLY A 170 -6.27 -7.21 -3.06
CA GLY A 170 -5.76 -6.40 -4.18
C GLY A 170 -5.35 -4.99 -3.75
N LEU A 171 -4.75 -4.87 -2.57
CA LEU A 171 -4.26 -3.60 -2.04
C LEU A 171 -2.84 -3.31 -2.51
N PHE A 172 -2.50 -2.03 -2.63
CA PHE A 172 -1.20 -1.49 -2.98
C PHE A 172 -0.75 -0.44 -1.97
N TYR A 173 0.55 -0.28 -1.84
CA TYR A 173 1.12 0.92 -1.25
C TYR A 173 1.26 2.01 -2.31
N CYS A 174 0.83 3.22 -1.99
CA CYS A 174 1.11 4.42 -2.76
C CYS A 174 2.19 5.23 -2.04
N PHE A 175 3.22 5.62 -2.78
CA PHE A 175 4.31 6.47 -2.32
C PHE A 175 4.37 7.69 -3.24
N ALA A 176 4.28 8.89 -2.68
CA ALA A 176 4.45 10.11 -3.46
C ALA A 176 5.92 10.28 -3.88
N THR A 177 6.13 10.64 -5.15
CA THR A 177 7.43 10.97 -5.72
C THR A 177 7.66 12.48 -5.61
N ASN A 178 8.63 12.89 -4.79
CA ASN A 178 9.05 14.29 -4.66
C ASN A 178 10.32 14.55 -5.47
#